data_AF-A0A2S6WHR8-F1
#
_entry.id   AF-A0A2S6WHR8-F1
#
_cell.length_a   1.000
_cell.length_b   1.000
_cell.length_c   1.000
_cell.angle_alpha   90.00
_cell.angle_beta   90.00
_cell.angle_gamma   90.00
#
_symmetry.space_group_name_H-M   'P 1'
#
loop_
_entity.id
_entity.type
_entity.pdbx_description
1 polymer ?
#
loop_
_entity_poly.entity_id
_entity_poly.type
_entity_poly.pdbx_seq_one_letter_code
_entity_poly.pdbx_strand_id
1 'polypeptide(L)'
;MCRVDHEAAAVTATAALTAAYPHLTQEAAPHPALEGCEDVEWSSIPGCPVDVPVVLRGLLDPDAAEMAERALDWLVMSGPMSISATMPAVVPYLLRLAADPSTPRRDELFGLVLVAAALSAPTDPDSRWDMAISGPEEDHPERALCRAAFVAHATWVRRLLADNELLAGLHLGEDERTSLIQAAGL
;
A
#
# COMPACT_ATOMS: atom_id res chain seq x y z
N MET A 1 -15.68 4.57 22.62
CA MET A 1 -15.13 4.03 21.37
C MET A 1 -13.76 3.45 21.72
N CYS A 2 -13.55 2.14 21.62
CA CYS A 2 -12.23 1.55 21.84
C CYS A 2 -11.36 1.93 20.63
N ARG A 3 -10.25 2.64 20.87
CA ARG A 3 -9.28 2.95 19.83
C ARG A 3 -8.53 1.65 19.51
N VAL A 4 -8.69 1.13 18.30
CA VAL A 4 -7.91 -0.02 17.84
C VAL A 4 -6.47 0.45 17.65
N ASP A 5 -5.56 -0.26 18.30
CA ASP A 5 -4.13 -0.07 18.14
C ASP A 5 -3.69 -0.77 16.85
N HIS A 6 -3.51 0.02 15.78
CA HIS A 6 -3.16 -0.51 14.45
C HIS A 6 -1.75 -1.09 14.43
N GLU A 7 -0.83 -0.53 15.23
CA GLU A 7 0.53 -1.06 15.34
C GLU A 7 0.51 -2.46 15.97
N ALA A 8 -0.19 -2.61 17.10
CA ALA A 8 -0.36 -3.92 17.75
C ALA A 8 -1.09 -4.91 16.84
N ALA A 9 -2.09 -4.46 16.08
CA ALA A 9 -2.81 -5.29 15.11
C ALA A 9 -1.88 -5.73 13.96
N ALA A 10 -1.06 -4.84 13.41
CA ALA A 10 -0.11 -5.15 12.35
C ALA A 10 0.95 -6.16 12.80
N VAL A 11 1.52 -5.98 14.00
CA VAL A 11 2.44 -6.94 14.63
C VAL A 11 1.77 -8.30 14.80
N THR A 12 0.54 -8.32 15.31
CA THR A 12 -0.20 -9.57 15.54
C THR A 12 -0.52 -10.30 14.23
N ALA A 13 -0.98 -9.58 13.21
CA ALA A 13 -1.29 -10.14 11.90
C ALA A 13 -0.03 -10.68 11.21
N THR A 14 1.07 -9.93 11.27
CA THR A 14 2.36 -10.36 10.69
C THR A 14 2.92 -11.59 11.42
N ALA A 15 2.85 -11.62 12.75
CA ALA A 15 3.27 -12.79 13.52
C ALA A 15 2.40 -14.03 13.20
N ALA A 16 1.09 -13.85 13.02
CA ALA A 16 0.19 -14.93 12.62
C ALA A 16 0.51 -15.46 11.21
N LEU A 17 0.79 -14.57 10.25
CA LEU A 17 1.24 -14.92 8.91
C LEU A 17 2.53 -15.74 8.96
N THR A 18 3.54 -15.24 9.68
CA THR A 18 4.84 -15.92 9.84
C THR A 18 4.69 -17.30 10.50
N ALA A 19 3.82 -17.43 11.50
CA ALA A 19 3.57 -18.70 12.16
C ALA A 19 2.86 -19.72 11.25
N ALA A 20 1.91 -19.26 10.43
CA ALA A 20 1.16 -20.09 9.50
C ALA A 20 1.98 -20.49 8.26
N TYR A 21 2.88 -19.62 7.80
CA TYR A 21 3.67 -19.80 6.58
C TYR A 21 5.17 -19.51 6.84
N PRO A 22 5.87 -20.38 7.60
CA PRO A 22 7.25 -20.11 8.02
C PRO A 22 8.25 -19.96 6.86
N HIS A 23 7.97 -20.54 5.69
CA HIS A 23 8.83 -20.43 4.51
C HIS A 23 8.92 -19.00 3.96
N LEU A 24 7.96 -18.12 4.26
CA LEU A 24 8.00 -16.70 3.86
C LEU A 24 9.12 -15.91 4.54
N THR A 25 9.67 -16.44 5.65
CA THR A 25 10.84 -15.87 6.34
C THR A 25 12.16 -16.20 5.65
N GLN A 26 12.16 -17.20 4.77
CA GLN A 26 13.35 -17.57 4.02
C GLN A 26 13.44 -16.67 2.80
N GLU A 27 14.65 -16.23 2.49
CA GLU A 27 14.92 -15.46 1.28
C GLU A 27 14.68 -16.37 0.07
N ALA A 28 13.48 -16.27 -0.51
CA ALA A 28 13.15 -16.92 -1.77
C ALA A 28 13.92 -16.25 -2.92
N ALA A 29 13.96 -16.91 -4.08
CA ALA A 29 14.46 -16.27 -5.29
C ALA A 29 13.77 -14.90 -5.48
N PRO A 30 14.53 -13.80 -5.69
CA PRO A 30 13.97 -12.46 -5.67
C PRO A 30 12.97 -12.29 -6.80
N HIS A 31 11.70 -12.06 -6.45
CA HIS A 31 10.68 -11.71 -7.42
C HIS A 31 10.94 -10.27 -7.91
N PRO A 32 10.90 -9.98 -9.22
CA PRO A 32 11.19 -8.64 -9.75
C PRO A 32 10.33 -7.52 -9.13
N ALA A 33 9.08 -7.84 -8.75
CA ALA A 33 8.20 -6.89 -8.07
C ALA A 33 8.69 -6.49 -6.67
N LEU A 34 9.53 -7.31 -6.02
CA LEU A 34 10.09 -7.08 -4.69
C LEU A 34 11.57 -6.68 -4.70
N GLU A 35 12.15 -6.39 -5.88
CA GLU A 35 13.52 -5.89 -5.97
C GLU A 35 13.69 -4.61 -5.13
N GLY A 36 14.72 -4.59 -4.28
CA GLY A 36 15.02 -3.53 -3.33
C GLY A 36 14.30 -3.62 -1.98
N CYS A 37 13.40 -4.60 -1.78
CA CYS A 37 12.59 -4.73 -0.56
C CYS A 37 13.44 -4.96 0.70
N GLU A 38 14.48 -5.78 0.62
CA GLU A 38 15.37 -6.05 1.76
C GLU A 38 16.28 -4.87 2.10
N ASP A 39 16.52 -3.96 1.15
CA ASP A 39 17.41 -2.81 1.32
C ASP A 39 16.74 -1.63 2.03
N VAL A 40 15.42 -1.70 2.23
CA VAL A 40 14.69 -0.67 2.97
C VAL A 40 14.92 -0.82 4.46
N GLU A 41 15.30 0.27 5.11
CA GLU A 41 15.42 0.35 6.57
C GLU A 41 14.03 0.38 7.25
N TRP A 42 13.27 -0.71 7.16
CA TRP A 42 11.88 -0.79 7.65
C TRP A 42 11.74 -0.41 9.13
N SER A 43 12.72 -0.79 9.94
CA SER A 43 12.76 -0.48 11.38
C SER A 43 12.90 1.02 11.69
N SER A 44 13.31 1.83 10.71
CA SER A 44 13.41 3.28 10.84
C SER A 44 12.08 4.00 10.60
N ILE A 45 11.09 3.32 10.02
CA ILE A 45 9.77 3.87 9.74
C ILE A 45 8.92 3.86 11.03
N PRO A 46 8.38 5.00 11.48
CA PRO A 46 7.58 5.06 12.70
C PRO A 46 6.38 4.11 12.67
N GLY A 47 6.23 3.29 13.72
CA GLY A 47 5.11 2.34 13.85
C GLY A 47 5.15 1.15 12.88
N CYS A 48 6.25 0.97 12.14
CA CYS A 48 6.42 -0.13 11.20
C CYS A 48 7.02 -1.35 11.90
N PRO A 49 6.36 -2.52 11.88
CA PRO A 49 6.99 -3.75 12.35
C PRO A 49 8.10 -4.19 11.38
N VAL A 50 9.09 -4.92 11.90
CA VAL A 50 10.33 -5.26 11.17
C VAL A 50 10.10 -6.19 9.98
N ASP A 51 9.02 -6.97 9.98
CA ASP A 51 8.81 -8.08 9.03
C ASP A 51 7.95 -7.73 7.81
N VAL A 52 7.94 -6.45 7.36
CA VAL A 52 7.24 -6.05 6.11
C VAL A 52 7.62 -6.92 4.90
N PRO A 53 8.90 -7.30 4.68
CA PRO A 53 9.26 -8.19 3.58
C PRO A 53 8.53 -9.55 3.61
N VAL A 54 8.24 -10.10 4.80
CA VAL A 54 7.49 -11.36 4.94
C VAL A 54 6.07 -11.18 4.41
N VAL A 55 5.42 -10.06 4.75
CA VAL A 55 4.08 -9.75 4.24
C VAL A 55 4.10 -9.59 2.72
N LEU A 56 5.05 -8.84 2.17
CA LEU A 56 5.16 -8.63 0.72
C LEU A 56 5.46 -9.93 -0.05
N ARG A 57 6.27 -10.83 0.50
CA ARG A 57 6.46 -12.18 -0.06
C ARG A 57 5.19 -13.02 0.01
N GLY A 58 4.42 -12.90 1.09
CA GLY A 58 3.15 -13.60 1.26
C GLY A 58 2.12 -13.24 0.18
N LEU A 59 2.15 -12.01 -0.36
CA LEU A 59 1.27 -11.59 -1.46
C LEU A 59 1.53 -12.34 -2.77
N LEU A 60 2.74 -12.86 -2.96
CA LEU A 60 3.12 -13.66 -4.13
C LEU A 60 2.79 -15.15 -3.98
N ASP A 61 2.51 -15.60 -2.75
CA ASP A 61 2.21 -17.00 -2.45
C ASP A 61 0.69 -17.24 -2.55
N PRO A 62 0.21 -18.07 -3.49
CA PRO A 62 -1.22 -18.33 -3.65
C PRO A 62 -1.92 -18.83 -2.38
N ASP A 63 -1.21 -19.56 -1.51
CA ASP A 63 -1.77 -20.12 -0.28
C ASP A 63 -1.76 -19.10 0.87
N ALA A 64 -0.88 -18.10 0.83
CA ALA A 64 -0.74 -17.09 1.89
C ALA A 64 -1.33 -15.71 1.52
N ALA A 65 -1.59 -15.43 0.23
CA ALA A 65 -1.92 -14.11 -0.29
C ALA A 65 -3.08 -13.42 0.44
N GLU A 66 -4.16 -14.15 0.72
CA GLU A 66 -5.32 -13.59 1.42
C GLU A 66 -5.00 -13.19 2.87
N MET A 67 -4.13 -13.94 3.55
CA MET A 67 -3.69 -13.60 4.91
C MET A 67 -2.67 -12.47 4.89
N ALA A 68 -1.78 -12.45 3.90
CA ALA A 68 -0.81 -11.40 3.69
C ALA A 68 -1.46 -10.07 3.34
N GLU A 69 -2.50 -10.04 2.50
CA GLU A 69 -3.29 -8.84 2.21
C GLU A 69 -3.91 -8.24 3.49
N ARG A 70 -4.50 -9.08 4.35
CA ARG A 70 -5.04 -8.59 5.63
C ARG A 70 -3.97 -8.05 6.57
N ALA A 71 -2.79 -8.67 6.58
CA ALA A 71 -1.67 -8.15 7.36
C ALA A 71 -1.17 -6.82 6.78
N LEU A 72 -1.12 -6.70 5.46
CA LEU A 72 -0.76 -5.49 4.73
C LEU A 72 -1.71 -4.34 5.06
N ASP A 73 -3.03 -4.57 5.09
CA ASP A 73 -4.01 -3.53 5.44
C ASP A 73 -3.70 -2.88 6.80
N TRP A 74 -3.36 -3.69 7.81
CA TRP A 74 -2.96 -3.18 9.11
C TRP A 74 -1.64 -2.42 9.08
N LEU A 75 -0.71 -2.79 8.19
CA LEU A 75 0.58 -2.11 8.06
C LEU A 75 0.42 -0.73 7.42
N VAL A 76 -0.40 -0.61 6.39
CA VAL A 76 -0.45 0.57 5.52
C VAL A 76 -1.58 1.54 5.88
N MET A 77 -2.52 1.12 6.74
CA MET A 77 -3.61 1.96 7.23
C MET A 77 -3.44 2.26 8.72
N SER A 78 -3.61 3.53 9.09
CA SER A 78 -3.66 3.98 10.48
C SER A 78 -5.09 4.21 10.99
N GLY A 79 -6.07 4.15 10.07
CA GLY A 79 -7.49 4.23 10.33
C GLY A 79 -8.32 4.13 9.04
N PRO A 80 -9.66 4.18 9.13
CA PRO A 80 -10.53 3.98 7.97
C PRO A 80 -10.32 4.95 6.80
N MET A 81 -9.81 6.15 7.08
CA MET A 81 -9.58 7.23 6.10
C MET A 81 -8.16 7.79 6.22
N SER A 82 -7.20 6.97 6.68
CA SER A 82 -5.84 7.44 6.96
C SER A 82 -4.82 6.36 6.65
N ILE A 83 -3.85 6.71 5.81
CA ILE A 83 -2.69 5.87 5.54
C ILE A 83 -1.70 5.95 6.71
N SER A 84 -0.84 4.94 6.85
CA SER A 84 0.23 4.92 7.84
C SER A 84 1.53 5.50 7.26
N ALA A 85 2.52 5.73 8.13
CA ALA A 85 3.87 6.09 7.71
C ALA A 85 4.58 5.01 6.87
N THR A 86 4.07 3.78 6.86
CA THR A 86 4.59 2.65 6.07
C THR A 86 4.12 2.69 4.62
N MET A 87 2.92 3.21 4.35
CA MET A 87 2.33 3.25 3.01
C MET A 87 3.29 3.80 1.93
N PRO A 88 3.97 4.95 2.11
CA PRO A 88 4.88 5.49 1.09
C PRO A 88 5.99 4.53 0.68
N ALA A 89 6.55 3.79 1.64
CA ALA A 89 7.62 2.83 1.38
C ALA A 89 7.11 1.56 0.68
N VAL A 90 5.82 1.24 0.84
CA VAL A 90 5.19 0.05 0.26
C VAL A 90 4.64 0.30 -1.16
N VAL A 91 4.23 1.53 -1.48
CA VAL A 91 3.71 1.92 -2.81
C VAL A 91 4.51 1.38 -4.01
N PRO A 92 5.86 1.47 -4.06
CA PRO A 92 6.64 0.96 -5.19
C PRO A 92 6.44 -0.55 -5.44
N TYR A 93 6.21 -1.31 -4.37
CA TYR A 93 5.98 -2.76 -4.44
C TYR A 93 4.55 -3.06 -4.83
N LEU A 94 3.55 -2.35 -4.28
CA LEU A 94 2.15 -2.50 -4.68
C LEU A 94 1.95 -2.20 -6.17
N LEU A 95 2.58 -1.14 -6.67
CA LEU A 95 2.52 -0.78 -8.09
C LEU A 95 3.08 -1.88 -8.99
N ARG A 96 4.20 -2.51 -8.59
CA ARG A 96 4.82 -3.59 -9.36
C ARG A 96 4.03 -4.89 -9.27
N LEU A 97 3.56 -5.24 -8.07
CA LEU A 97 2.76 -6.43 -7.81
C LEU A 97 1.43 -6.39 -8.56
N ALA A 98 0.71 -5.27 -8.51
CA ALA A 98 -0.55 -5.09 -9.25
C ALA A 98 -0.34 -5.11 -10.78
N ALA A 99 0.83 -4.67 -11.26
CA ALA A 99 1.17 -4.66 -12.68
C ALA A 99 1.66 -6.01 -13.22
N ASP A 100 1.88 -6.99 -12.33
CA ASP A 100 2.24 -8.36 -12.69
C ASP A 100 0.97 -9.23 -12.73
N PRO A 101 0.60 -9.77 -13.91
CA PRO A 101 -0.61 -10.57 -14.06
C PRO A 101 -0.57 -11.91 -13.32
N SER A 102 0.61 -12.36 -12.89
CA SER A 102 0.76 -13.61 -12.13
C SER A 102 0.56 -13.44 -10.63
N THR A 103 0.52 -12.20 -10.14
CA THR A 103 0.30 -11.91 -8.72
C THR A 103 -1.11 -12.35 -8.29
N PRO A 104 -1.22 -13.19 -7.25
CA PRO A 104 -2.50 -13.50 -6.62
C PRO A 104 -3.21 -12.22 -6.17
N ARG A 105 -4.54 -12.14 -6.36
CA ARG A 105 -5.37 -11.01 -5.88
C ARG A 105 -4.87 -9.64 -6.37
N ARG A 106 -4.28 -9.58 -7.59
CA ARG A 106 -3.75 -8.33 -8.18
C ARG A 106 -4.77 -7.19 -8.25
N ASP A 107 -6.05 -7.53 -8.35
CA ASP A 107 -7.18 -6.62 -8.33
C ASP A 107 -7.35 -5.92 -6.98
N GLU A 108 -7.24 -6.68 -5.88
CA GLU A 108 -7.30 -6.15 -4.52
C GLU A 108 -6.09 -5.25 -4.22
N LEU A 109 -4.91 -5.65 -4.68
CA LEU A 109 -3.69 -4.82 -4.57
C LEU A 109 -3.82 -3.52 -5.35
N PHE A 110 -4.44 -3.56 -6.54
CA PHE A 110 -4.73 -2.34 -7.28
C PHE A 110 -5.79 -1.48 -6.57
N GLY A 111 -6.80 -2.09 -5.95
CA GLY A 111 -7.73 -1.39 -5.06
C GLY A 111 -7.02 -0.60 -3.96
N LEU A 112 -6.04 -1.23 -3.30
CA LEU A 112 -5.22 -0.57 -2.29
C LEU A 112 -4.36 0.57 -2.85
N VAL A 113 -3.83 0.41 -4.08
CA VAL A 113 -3.12 1.50 -4.79
C VAL A 113 -4.05 2.70 -5.01
N LEU A 114 -5.31 2.48 -5.37
CA LEU A 114 -6.30 3.55 -5.56
C LEU A 114 -6.62 4.26 -4.23
N VAL A 115 -6.81 3.49 -3.15
CA VAL A 115 -7.00 4.03 -1.81
C VAL A 115 -5.79 4.87 -1.38
N ALA A 116 -4.57 4.38 -1.59
CA ALA A 116 -3.35 5.11 -1.28
C ALA A 116 -3.25 6.42 -2.07
N ALA A 117 -3.60 6.41 -3.36
CA ALA A 117 -3.60 7.60 -4.19
C ALA A 117 -4.62 8.64 -3.70
N ALA A 118 -5.86 8.21 -3.46
CA ALA A 118 -6.94 9.07 -2.98
C ALA A 118 -6.62 9.69 -1.61
N LEU A 119 -6.18 8.88 -0.64
CA LEU A 119 -5.85 9.35 0.71
C LEU A 119 -4.54 10.13 0.77
N SER A 120 -3.70 10.07 -0.27
CA SER A 120 -2.52 10.91 -0.37
C SER A 120 -2.80 12.30 -0.91
N ALA A 121 -4.02 12.62 -1.35
CA ALA A 121 -4.35 13.95 -1.87
C ALA A 121 -4.06 15.05 -0.81
N PRO A 122 -3.58 16.23 -1.22
CA PRO A 122 -3.35 17.32 -0.29
C PRO A 122 -4.67 17.85 0.26
N THR A 123 -4.72 18.14 1.56
CA THR A 123 -5.89 18.81 2.16
C THR A 123 -6.00 20.26 1.67
N ASP A 124 -7.18 20.66 1.20
CA ASP A 124 -7.52 22.05 0.93
C ASP A 124 -7.76 22.82 2.24
N PRO A 125 -6.87 23.77 2.63
CA PRO A 125 -7.00 24.50 3.88
C PRO A 125 -8.23 25.43 3.93
N ASP A 126 -8.79 25.81 2.78
CA ASP A 126 -9.99 26.64 2.69
C ASP A 126 -11.29 25.82 2.77
N SER A 127 -11.19 24.49 2.57
CA SER A 127 -12.32 23.56 2.67
C SER A 127 -12.52 23.05 4.10
N ARG A 128 -13.59 23.50 4.76
CA ARG A 128 -13.95 23.00 6.10
C ARG A 128 -14.24 21.50 6.13
N TRP A 129 -14.76 20.94 5.04
CA TRP A 129 -15.07 19.52 4.95
C TRP A 129 -13.78 18.69 4.88
N ASP A 130 -12.83 19.14 4.07
CA ASP A 130 -11.55 18.46 3.89
C ASP A 130 -10.70 18.52 5.18
N MET A 131 -10.64 19.70 5.80
CA MET A 131 -9.99 19.87 7.11
C MET A 131 -10.62 19.01 8.22
N ALA A 132 -11.93 18.73 8.15
CA ALA A 132 -12.62 17.91 9.15
C ALA A 132 -12.37 16.41 8.97
N ILE A 133 -12.14 15.93 7.74
CA ILE A 133 -11.84 14.53 7.46
C ILE A 133 -10.35 14.25 7.56
N SER A 134 -9.56 15.04 6.82
CA SER A 134 -8.17 14.74 6.48
C SER A 134 -7.19 15.44 7.43
N GLY A 135 -7.65 16.47 8.15
CA GLY A 135 -6.81 17.29 9.02
C GLY A 135 -5.77 18.12 8.26
N PRO A 136 -4.97 18.93 8.98
CA PRO A 136 -3.89 19.73 8.40
C PRO A 136 -2.82 18.87 7.72
N GLU A 137 -2.26 19.32 6.60
CA GLU A 137 -1.20 18.58 5.88
C GLU A 137 0.09 18.41 6.71
N GLU A 138 0.43 19.38 7.54
CA GLU A 138 1.62 19.35 8.40
C GLU A 138 1.61 18.24 9.46
N ASP A 139 0.42 17.77 9.86
CA ASP A 139 0.26 16.66 10.80
C ASP A 139 0.40 15.28 10.12
N HIS A 140 0.45 15.26 8.77
CA HIS A 140 0.36 14.05 7.94
C HIS A 140 1.46 14.00 6.86
N PRO A 141 2.75 13.99 7.24
CA PRO A 141 3.87 13.97 6.30
C PRO A 141 3.85 12.74 5.38
N GLU A 142 3.25 11.63 5.82
CA GLU A 142 3.08 10.41 5.04
C GLU A 142 2.35 10.64 3.72
N ARG A 143 1.41 11.59 3.63
CA ARG A 143 0.69 11.88 2.38
C ARG A 143 1.62 12.46 1.32
N ALA A 144 2.42 13.45 1.69
CA ALA A 144 3.40 14.05 0.78
C ALA A 144 4.46 13.03 0.33
N LEU A 145 4.92 12.17 1.25
CA LEU A 145 5.85 11.08 0.92
C LEU A 145 5.21 10.05 0.00
N CYS A 146 3.94 9.71 0.21
CA CYS A 146 3.18 8.79 -0.64
C CYS A 146 3.07 9.32 -2.06
N ARG A 147 2.69 10.60 -2.24
CA ARG A 147 2.68 11.27 -3.55
C ARG A 147 4.07 11.26 -4.20
N ALA A 148 5.13 11.53 -3.44
CA ALA A 148 6.49 11.47 -3.97
C ALA A 148 6.86 10.07 -4.47
N ALA A 149 6.45 9.01 -3.76
CA ALA A 149 6.62 7.63 -4.20
C ALA A 149 5.85 7.34 -5.50
N PHE A 150 4.59 7.79 -5.60
CA PHE A 150 3.82 7.67 -6.85
C PHE A 150 4.49 8.36 -8.04
N VAL A 151 4.98 9.59 -7.86
CA VAL A 151 5.71 10.33 -8.90
C VAL A 151 7.00 9.60 -9.31
N ALA A 152 7.78 9.12 -8.34
CA ALA A 152 9.01 8.37 -8.61
C ALA A 152 8.75 7.08 -9.40
N HIS A 153 7.57 6.49 -9.24
CA HIS A 153 7.15 5.24 -9.88
C HIS A 153 6.04 5.42 -10.92
N ALA A 154 5.87 6.62 -11.47
CA ALA A 154 4.79 6.96 -12.40
C ALA A 154 4.74 6.07 -13.66
N THR A 155 5.86 5.48 -14.07
CA THR A 155 5.91 4.50 -15.16
C THR A 155 5.03 3.28 -14.88
N TRP A 156 4.99 2.80 -13.63
CA TRP A 156 4.11 1.69 -13.24
C TRP A 156 2.64 2.12 -13.19
N VAL A 157 2.36 3.34 -12.75
CA VAL A 157 1.01 3.92 -12.79
C VAL A 157 0.49 3.99 -14.23
N ARG A 158 1.30 4.46 -15.19
CA ARG A 158 0.94 4.46 -16.62
C ARG A 158 0.65 3.05 -17.13
N ARG A 159 1.43 2.05 -16.69
CA ARG A 159 1.23 0.65 -17.08
C ARG A 159 -0.10 0.11 -16.56
N LEU A 160 -0.43 0.37 -15.29
CA LEU A 160 -1.70 -0.03 -14.68
C LEU A 160 -2.90 0.62 -15.38
N LEU A 161 -2.81 1.92 -15.68
CA LEU A 161 -3.85 2.65 -16.42
C LEU A 161 -4.04 2.17 -17.87
N ALA A 162 -3.04 1.50 -18.45
CA ALA A 162 -3.11 0.91 -19.78
C ALA A 162 -3.55 -0.57 -19.77
N ASP A 163 -3.68 -1.17 -18.59
CA ASP A 163 -4.06 -2.57 -18.41
C ASP A 163 -5.58 -2.74 -18.47
N ASN A 164 -6.10 -2.94 -19.68
CA ASN A 164 -7.54 -3.11 -19.89
C ASN A 164 -8.12 -4.35 -19.19
N GLU A 165 -7.33 -5.40 -18.97
CA GLU A 165 -7.79 -6.62 -18.31
C GLU A 165 -8.04 -6.35 -16.82
N LEU A 166 -7.07 -5.71 -16.16
CA LEU A 166 -7.20 -5.29 -14.76
C LEU A 166 -8.40 -4.36 -14.57
N LEU A 167 -8.54 -3.35 -15.45
CA LEU A 167 -9.59 -2.36 -15.34
C LEU A 167 -10.99 -2.91 -15.64
N ALA A 168 -11.11 -3.93 -16.48
CA ALA A 168 -12.39 -4.57 -16.77
C ALA A 168 -13.00 -5.26 -15.54
N GLY A 169 -12.17 -5.74 -14.60
CA GLY A 169 -12.62 -6.41 -13.38
C GLY A 169 -13.07 -5.48 -12.26
N LEU A 170 -12.64 -4.21 -12.27
CA LEU A 170 -12.74 -3.33 -11.09
C LEU A 170 -13.72 -2.16 -11.22
N HIS A 171 -14.27 -1.88 -12.40
CA HIS A 171 -15.17 -0.74 -12.62
C HIS A 171 -14.65 0.57 -12.00
N LEU A 172 -13.43 0.96 -12.34
CA LEU A 172 -12.77 2.16 -11.83
C LEU A 172 -13.61 3.43 -12.06
N GLY A 173 -13.94 4.13 -10.99
CA GLY A 173 -14.64 5.42 -11.04
C GLY A 173 -13.76 6.55 -11.60
N GLU A 174 -14.39 7.62 -12.11
CA GLU A 174 -13.65 8.78 -12.62
C GLU A 174 -12.81 9.47 -11.55
N ASP A 175 -13.33 9.54 -10.31
CA ASP A 175 -12.63 10.15 -9.18
C ASP A 175 -11.38 9.35 -8.77
N GLU A 176 -11.48 8.02 -8.73
CA GLU A 176 -10.36 7.13 -8.40
C GLU A 176 -9.26 7.22 -9.47
N ARG A 177 -9.66 7.22 -10.74
CA ARG A 177 -8.74 7.40 -11.87
C ARG A 177 -8.03 8.75 -11.79
N THR A 178 -8.78 9.82 -11.51
CA THR A 178 -8.24 11.18 -11.39
C THR A 178 -7.24 11.26 -10.24
N SER A 179 -7.59 10.67 -9.09
CA SER A 179 -6.72 10.64 -7.92
C SER A 179 -5.40 9.93 -8.21
N LEU A 180 -5.44 8.78 -8.88
CA LEU A 180 -4.24 8.03 -9.27
C LEU A 180 -3.35 8.81 -10.25
N ILE A 181 -3.95 9.46 -11.25
CA ILE A 181 -3.23 10.31 -12.22
C ILE A 181 -2.54 11.47 -11.50
N GLN A 182 -3.26 12.18 -10.62
CA GLN A 182 -2.74 13.30 -9.86
C GLN A 182 -1.61 12.88 -8.91
N ALA A 183 -1.78 11.78 -8.17
CA ALA A 183 -0.76 11.27 -7.27
C ALA A 183 0.55 10.94 -8.01
N ALA A 184 0.45 10.45 -9.25
CA ALA A 184 1.59 10.13 -10.10
C ALA A 184 2.17 11.34 -10.87
N GLY A 185 1.56 12.52 -10.77
CA GLY A 185 1.98 13.73 -11.50
C GLY A 185 1.83 13.60 -13.02
N LEU A 186 0.77 12.92 -13.48
CA LEU A 186 0.51 12.61 -14.89
C LEU A 186 -0.52 13.55 -15.54
#